data_AF-A0A2P8DRA8-F1
#
_entry.id   AF-A0A2P8DRA8-F1
#
_cell.length_a   1.000
_cell.length_b   1.000
_cell.length_c   1.000
_cell.angle_alpha   90.00
_cell.angle_beta   90.00
_cell.angle_gamma   90.00
#
_symmetry.space_group_name_H-M   'P 1'
#
loop_
_entity.id
_entity.type
_entity.pdbx_description
1 polymer ?
#
loop_
_entity_poly.entity_id
_entity_poly.type
_entity_poly.pdbx_seq_one_letter_code
_entity_poly.pdbx_strand_id
1 'polypeptide(L)'
;MRSSRVRWLVTDLDLVPLGDAQVPRKTRMESVGEKGAPDLYADFEIRDGVPECVSLVWKSKAEGRGVRTVDLSTIAMDKLALKAFMVHAYVPDSRGALRQVDLSDEREVWGAIGEVDAAIARRSRGANPAELERVAEVYEEHASTGTPTKAVEQLLGYTRRTAARRVQQAKEAGLIRGPGETD
;
A
#
# COMPACT_ATOMS: atom_id res chain seq x y z
N MET A 1 16.08 11.85 -17.42
CA MET A 1 15.18 12.72 -16.64
C MET A 1 16.07 13.64 -15.80
N ARG A 2 16.21 14.93 -16.15
CA ARG A 2 16.93 15.91 -15.31
C ARG A 2 15.93 16.51 -14.31
N SER A 3 16.46 16.90 -13.15
CA SER A 3 15.80 17.04 -11.86
C SER A 3 14.60 18.00 -11.85
N SER A 4 13.38 17.48 -11.97
CA SER A 4 12.18 18.15 -11.48
C SER A 4 12.37 18.46 -9.99
N ARG A 5 12.02 19.66 -9.54
CA ARG A 5 12.12 20.04 -8.13
C ARG A 5 11.04 19.27 -7.36
N VAL A 6 11.44 18.17 -6.73
CA VAL A 6 10.57 17.37 -5.86
C VAL A 6 10.68 17.88 -4.44
N ARG A 7 9.53 18.08 -3.80
CA ARG A 7 9.41 18.45 -2.40
C ARG A 7 8.65 17.35 -1.67
N TRP A 8 9.13 17.03 -0.48
CA TRP A 8 8.50 16.09 0.45
C TRP A 8 8.06 16.88 1.68
N LEU A 9 6.81 16.70 2.07
CA LEU A 9 6.16 17.43 3.14
C LEU A 9 5.60 16.44 4.15
N VAL A 10 5.93 16.63 5.42
CA VAL A 10 5.22 15.95 6.50
C VAL A 10 3.88 16.65 6.69
N THR A 11 2.78 15.90 6.56
CA THR A 11 1.42 16.42 6.72
C THR A 11 0.76 15.96 8.02
N ASP A 12 1.37 14.98 8.69
CA ASP A 12 1.01 14.50 10.03
C ASP A 12 2.30 14.11 10.76
N LEU A 13 2.57 14.74 11.91
CA LEU A 13 3.81 14.57 12.68
C LEU A 13 3.77 13.36 13.62
N ASP A 14 2.63 12.69 13.76
CA ASP A 14 2.54 11.47 14.55
C ASP A 14 3.52 10.42 14.00
N LEU A 15 4.49 10.05 14.82
CA LEU A 15 5.45 9.02 14.46
C LEU A 15 4.84 7.64 14.64
N VAL A 16 5.01 6.80 13.62
CA VAL A 16 4.57 5.41 13.60
C VAL A 16 5.73 4.50 13.21
N PRO A 17 5.75 3.26 13.70
CA PRO A 17 6.79 2.32 13.34
C PRO A 17 6.68 1.88 11.89
N LEU A 18 7.82 1.82 11.21
CA LEU A 18 8.01 1.20 9.90
C LEU A 18 9.31 0.40 9.95
N GLY A 19 9.21 -0.89 10.29
CA GLY A 19 10.38 -1.68 10.68
C GLY A 19 11.03 -1.11 11.93
N ASP A 20 12.35 -0.93 11.89
CA ASP A 20 13.14 -0.32 12.97
C ASP A 20 13.13 1.22 12.94
N ALA A 21 12.51 1.81 11.92
CA ALA A 21 12.39 3.26 11.80
C ALA A 21 11.08 3.79 12.40
N GLN A 22 11.14 5.03 12.87
CA GLN A 22 10.00 5.87 13.17
C GLN A 22 9.80 6.84 12.00
N VAL A 23 8.61 6.84 11.41
CA VAL A 23 8.28 7.71 10.27
C VAL A 23 7.02 8.50 10.58
N PRO A 24 6.81 9.67 9.97
CA PRO A 24 5.53 10.36 10.08
C PRO A 24 4.40 9.51 9.51
N ARG A 25 3.21 9.58 10.12
CA ARG A 25 2.04 8.82 9.66
C ARG A 25 1.62 9.20 8.25
N LYS A 26 1.75 10.48 7.88
CA LYS A 26 1.37 11.01 6.56
C LYS A 26 2.45 11.91 5.96
N THR A 27 2.67 11.73 4.67
CA THR A 27 3.61 12.54 3.88
C THR A 27 3.01 12.87 2.52
N ARG A 28 3.40 14.01 1.96
CA ARG A 28 3.00 14.48 0.63
C ARG A 28 4.23 14.70 -0.24
N MET A 29 4.16 14.24 -1.47
CA MET A 29 5.08 14.60 -2.54
C MET A 29 4.46 15.68 -3.42
N GLU A 30 5.27 16.68 -3.76
CA GLU A 30 4.97 17.66 -4.80
C GLU A 30 6.13 17.66 -5.81
N SER A 31 5.83 17.44 -7.08
CA SER A 31 6.81 17.51 -8.16
C SER A 31 6.32 18.50 -9.23
N VAL A 32 7.10 19.55 -9.43
CA VAL A 32 6.82 20.56 -10.46
C VAL A 32 7.44 20.11 -11.78
N GLY A 33 6.58 19.89 -12.79
CA GLY A 33 7.00 19.44 -14.11
C GLY A 33 7.81 20.51 -14.86
N GLU A 34 8.89 20.12 -15.52
CA GLU A 34 9.70 21.04 -16.35
C GLU A 34 9.24 21.08 -17.81
N LYS A 35 9.55 22.18 -18.52
CA LYS A 35 9.35 22.31 -19.98
C LYS A 35 7.92 21.95 -20.44
N GLY A 36 6.92 22.43 -19.69
CA GLY A 36 5.51 22.19 -20.00
C GLY A 36 5.01 20.77 -19.65
N ALA A 37 5.83 19.92 -19.01
CA ALA A 37 5.36 18.68 -18.41
C ALA A 37 4.36 18.95 -17.27
N PRO A 38 3.40 18.03 -17.02
CA PRO A 38 2.44 18.18 -15.93
C PRO A 38 3.13 18.15 -14.56
N ASP A 39 2.50 18.81 -13.59
CA ASP A 39 2.84 18.67 -12.18
C ASP A 39 2.26 17.38 -11.62
N LEU A 40 2.89 16.83 -10.59
CA LEU A 40 2.48 15.60 -9.92
C LEU A 40 2.44 15.81 -8.41
N TYR A 41 1.33 15.42 -7.80
CA TYR A 41 1.09 15.45 -6.37
C TYR A 41 0.71 14.06 -5.90
N ALA A 42 1.27 13.61 -4.78
CA ALA A 42 0.92 12.32 -4.19
C ALA A 42 0.82 12.43 -2.67
N ASP A 43 -0.19 11.81 -2.09
CA ASP A 43 -0.33 11.66 -0.64
C ASP A 43 -0.09 10.20 -0.26
N PHE A 44 0.67 10.01 0.81
CA PHE A 44 0.98 8.70 1.36
C PHE A 44 0.62 8.62 2.83
N GLU A 45 0.22 7.42 3.25
CA GLU A 45 -0.16 7.11 4.63
C GLU A 45 0.40 5.74 5.02
N ILE A 46 0.90 5.61 6.25
CA ILE A 46 1.17 4.29 6.83
C ILE A 46 -0.14 3.74 7.37
N ARG A 47 -0.61 2.61 6.81
CA ARG A 47 -1.79 1.88 7.29
C ARG A 47 -1.39 0.46 7.64
N ASP A 48 -1.69 0.06 8.87
CA ASP A 48 -1.34 -1.28 9.39
C ASP A 48 0.15 -1.63 9.20
N GLY A 49 1.03 -0.65 9.37
CA GLY A 49 2.47 -0.80 9.19
C GLY A 49 2.94 -0.91 7.74
N VAL A 50 2.07 -0.59 6.76
CA VAL A 50 2.39 -0.62 5.34
C VAL A 50 2.23 0.77 4.72
N PRO A 51 3.23 1.27 3.95
CA PRO A 51 3.09 2.47 3.15
C PRO A 51 2.04 2.32 2.05
N GLU A 52 1.06 3.21 2.00
CA GLU A 52 0.06 3.26 0.94
C GLU A 52 0.06 4.63 0.26
N CYS A 53 -0.12 4.64 -1.06
CA CYS A 53 -0.44 5.85 -1.83
C CYS A 53 -1.97 6.04 -1.80
N VAL A 54 -2.44 7.12 -1.17
CA VAL A 54 -3.88 7.34 -0.93
C VAL A 54 -4.47 8.40 -1.85
N SER A 55 -3.64 9.21 -2.50
CA SER A 55 -4.05 10.18 -3.52
C SER A 55 -2.92 10.38 -4.52
N LEU A 56 -3.27 10.48 -5.80
CA LEU A 56 -2.34 10.74 -6.88
C LEU A 56 -2.99 11.66 -7.90
N VAL A 57 -2.39 12.82 -8.14
CA VAL A 57 -2.96 13.87 -8.98
C VAL A 57 -1.91 14.37 -9.96
N TRP A 58 -2.23 14.30 -11.25
CA TRP A 58 -1.51 15.04 -12.29
C TRP A 58 -2.26 16.29 -12.67
N LYS A 59 -1.51 17.37 -12.88
CA LYS A 59 -2.07 18.65 -13.31
C LYS A 59 -1.33 19.17 -14.52
N SER A 60 -2.02 19.25 -15.65
CA SER A 60 -1.49 19.98 -16.81
C SER A 60 -1.39 21.47 -16.52
N LYS A 61 -0.38 22.11 -17.11
CA LYS A 61 -0.18 23.56 -17.03
C LYS A 61 -0.98 24.24 -18.13
N ALA A 62 -1.36 25.50 -17.91
CA ALA A 62 -2.12 26.29 -18.90
C ALA A 62 -1.43 26.30 -20.28
N GLU A 63 -0.11 26.57 -20.30
CA GLU A 63 0.72 26.57 -21.51
C GLU A 63 1.51 25.27 -21.71
N GLY A 64 1.14 24.21 -20.98
CA GLY A 64 1.83 22.93 -20.99
C GLY A 64 1.21 21.93 -21.95
N ARG A 65 1.85 20.77 -22.07
CA ARG A 65 1.22 19.62 -22.73
C ARG A 65 0.20 18.96 -21.79
N GLY A 66 -0.75 18.25 -22.39
CA GLY A 66 -1.63 17.32 -21.68
C GLY A 66 -0.86 16.21 -20.97
N VAL A 67 -1.50 15.61 -19.95
CA VAL A 67 -1.07 14.35 -19.34
C VAL A 67 -1.16 13.24 -20.40
N ARG A 68 -0.14 12.40 -20.47
CA ARG A 68 -0.02 11.30 -21.45
C ARG A 68 0.19 9.97 -20.73
N THR A 69 -0.06 8.87 -21.43
CA THR A 69 0.19 7.51 -20.91
C THR A 69 1.60 7.33 -20.36
N VAL A 70 2.61 7.93 -21.00
CA VAL A 70 4.00 7.86 -20.54
C VAL A 70 4.19 8.47 -19.15
N ASP A 71 3.42 9.49 -18.78
CA ASP A 71 3.50 10.09 -17.44
C ASP A 71 3.00 9.12 -16.38
N LEU A 72 1.96 8.35 -16.72
CA LEU A 72 1.35 7.36 -15.82
C LEU A 72 2.23 6.10 -15.68
N SER A 73 2.77 5.61 -16.80
CA SER A 73 3.54 4.36 -16.82
C SER A 73 4.92 4.45 -16.15
N THR A 74 5.42 5.66 -15.93
CA THR A 74 6.75 5.88 -15.32
C THR A 74 6.77 5.75 -13.79
N ILE A 75 5.62 5.62 -13.14
CA ILE A 75 5.53 5.62 -11.68
C ILE A 75 5.53 4.19 -11.13
N ALA A 76 6.59 3.85 -10.40
CA ALA A 76 6.60 2.70 -9.49
C ALA A 76 6.07 3.14 -8.12
N MET A 77 4.78 2.91 -7.86
CA MET A 77 4.09 3.47 -6.69
C MET A 77 4.68 3.04 -5.36
N ASP A 78 5.01 1.76 -5.21
CA ASP A 78 5.58 1.22 -3.97
C ASP A 78 6.93 1.88 -3.66
N LYS A 79 7.77 2.06 -4.69
CA LYS A 79 9.06 2.75 -4.55
C LYS A 79 8.88 4.23 -4.19
N LEU A 80 7.85 4.87 -4.75
CA LEU A 80 7.57 6.27 -4.48
C LEU A 80 7.07 6.48 -3.05
N ALA A 81 6.16 5.62 -2.59
CA ALA A 81 5.65 5.63 -1.22
C ALA A 81 6.78 5.42 -0.22
N LEU A 82 7.62 4.41 -0.45
CA LEU A 82 8.76 4.12 0.40
C LEU A 82 9.73 5.30 0.47
N LYS A 83 10.08 5.90 -0.67
CA LYS A 83 10.91 7.11 -0.71
C LYS A 83 10.30 8.27 0.07
N ALA A 84 8.98 8.43 0.01
CA ALA A 84 8.28 9.52 0.70
C ALA A 84 8.46 9.46 2.23
N PHE A 85 8.49 8.26 2.80
CA PHE A 85 8.71 8.07 4.24
C PHE A 85 10.18 8.07 4.62
N MET A 86 11.06 7.48 3.80
CA MET A 86 12.49 7.41 4.11
C MET A 86 13.15 8.78 4.23
N VAL A 87 12.69 9.79 3.49
CA VAL A 87 13.18 11.18 3.62
C VAL A 87 12.93 11.77 5.01
N HIS A 88 11.97 11.23 5.75
CA HIS A 88 11.58 11.67 7.08
C HIS A 88 11.78 10.60 8.16
N ALA A 89 12.50 9.52 7.86
CA ALA A 89 12.69 8.43 8.78
C ALA A 89 13.69 8.76 9.88
N TYR A 90 13.39 8.29 11.08
CA TYR A 90 14.28 8.34 12.25
C TYR A 90 14.58 6.93 12.74
N VAL A 91 15.82 6.67 13.13
CA VAL A 91 16.24 5.41 13.75
C VAL A 91 16.92 5.69 15.09
N PRO A 92 16.80 4.78 16.08
CA PRO A 92 17.54 4.92 17.32
C PRO A 92 19.06 4.76 17.09
N ASP A 93 19.85 5.61 17.73
CA ASP A 93 21.31 5.48 17.78
C ASP A 93 21.75 4.48 18.86
N SER A 94 23.07 4.30 19.02
CA SER A 94 23.64 3.39 20.02
C SER A 94 23.33 3.77 21.48
N ARG A 95 22.80 4.97 21.72
CA ARG A 95 22.37 5.48 23.02
C ARG A 95 20.84 5.53 23.15
N GLY A 96 20.11 5.06 22.13
CA GLY A 96 18.65 5.06 22.07
C GLY A 96 18.02 6.40 21.68
N ALA A 97 18.81 7.41 21.31
CA ALA A 97 18.28 8.69 20.82
C ALA A 97 17.87 8.56 19.35
N LEU A 98 16.74 9.17 18.96
CA LEU A 98 16.32 9.19 17.57
C LEU A 98 17.20 10.13 16.75
N ARG A 99 17.77 9.61 15.66
CA ARG A 99 18.45 10.39 14.63
C ARG A 99 17.79 10.17 13.28
N GLN A 100 17.89 11.16 12.39
CA GLN A 100 17.40 11.01 11.03
C GLN A 100 18.23 9.96 10.28
N VAL A 101 17.57 9.16 9.44
CA VAL A 101 18.23 8.20 8.55
C VAL A 101 19.10 8.96 7.54
N ASP A 102 20.32 8.47 7.33
CA ASP A 102 21.20 8.99 6.28
C ASP A 102 20.86 8.33 4.95
N LEU A 103 20.20 9.06 4.06
CA LEU A 103 19.84 8.55 2.73
C LEU A 103 21.06 8.29 1.82
N SER A 104 22.25 8.75 2.19
CA SER A 104 23.50 8.42 1.49
C SER A 104 24.10 7.09 1.95
N ASP A 105 23.67 6.56 3.10
CA ASP A 105 24.05 5.22 3.55
C ASP A 105 23.08 4.18 2.97
N GLU A 106 23.57 3.47 1.95
CA GLU A 106 22.80 2.41 1.29
C GLU A 106 22.36 1.32 2.29
N ARG A 107 23.13 1.01 3.33
CA ARG A 107 22.75 -0.06 4.28
C ARG A 107 21.53 0.31 5.10
N GLU A 108 21.45 1.55 5.57
CA GLU A 108 20.29 2.04 6.33
C GLU A 108 19.03 2.06 5.47
N VAL A 109 19.18 2.50 4.21
CA VAL A 109 18.10 2.50 3.24
C VAL A 109 17.64 1.07 2.94
N TRP A 110 18.54 0.15 2.63
CA TRP A 110 18.20 -1.25 2.33
C TRP A 110 17.61 -2.00 3.54
N GLY A 111 18.06 -1.72 4.75
CA GLY A 111 17.47 -2.29 5.97
C GLY A 111 16.01 -1.89 6.16
N ALA A 112 15.71 -0.59 5.99
CA ALA A 112 14.34 -0.11 6.06
C ALA A 112 13.47 -0.65 4.92
N ILE A 113 14.00 -0.74 3.69
CA ILE A 113 13.29 -1.35 2.54
C ILE A 113 12.97 -2.82 2.82
N GLY A 114 13.93 -3.59 3.34
CA GLY A 114 13.75 -5.01 3.64
C GLY A 114 12.65 -5.26 4.67
N GLU A 115 12.53 -4.41 5.69
CA GLU A 115 11.44 -4.49 6.66
C GLU A 115 10.08 -4.09 6.08
N VAL A 116 10.03 -3.09 5.20
CA VAL A 116 8.81 -2.75 4.47
C VAL A 116 8.38 -3.92 3.58
N ASP A 117 9.30 -4.51 2.83
CA ASP A 117 9.03 -5.69 2.00
C ASP A 117 8.57 -6.87 2.87
N ALA A 118 9.18 -7.05 4.06
CA ALA A 118 8.75 -8.07 5.01
C ALA A 118 7.35 -7.77 5.59
N ALA A 119 7.01 -6.52 5.87
CA ALA A 119 5.69 -6.08 6.35
C ALA A 119 4.62 -6.24 5.26
N ILE A 120 4.91 -5.83 4.03
CA ILE A 120 4.08 -6.09 2.84
C ILE A 120 3.91 -7.59 2.64
N ALA A 121 4.98 -8.37 2.73
CA ALA A 121 4.94 -9.83 2.63
C ALA A 121 4.16 -10.47 3.79
N ARG A 122 4.22 -9.92 5.00
CA ARG A 122 3.42 -10.37 6.16
C ARG A 122 1.93 -10.11 5.92
N ARG A 123 1.59 -8.92 5.42
CA ARG A 123 0.21 -8.56 5.01
C ARG A 123 -0.30 -9.44 3.87
N SER A 124 0.50 -9.65 2.83
CA SER A 124 0.12 -10.43 1.64
C SER A 124 0.09 -11.93 1.87
N ARG A 125 0.81 -12.42 2.90
CA ARG A 125 0.69 -13.81 3.38
C ARG A 125 -0.64 -14.07 4.10
N GLY A 126 -1.26 -13.03 4.66
CA GLY A 126 -2.67 -13.04 5.07
C GLY A 126 -3.60 -12.80 3.86
N ALA A 127 -4.83 -13.32 3.92
CA ALA A 127 -5.87 -12.74 3.06
C ALA A 127 -6.20 -11.35 3.61
N ASN A 128 -6.34 -10.35 2.73
CA ASN A 128 -6.78 -9.02 3.14
C ASN A 128 -8.18 -9.14 3.80
N PRO A 129 -8.47 -8.54 4.96
CA PRO A 129 -9.79 -8.57 5.57
C PRO A 129 -10.92 -8.20 4.60
N ALA A 130 -10.74 -7.16 3.79
CA ALA A 130 -11.71 -6.75 2.77
C ALA A 130 -11.87 -7.80 1.64
N GLU A 131 -10.81 -8.56 1.34
CA GLU A 131 -10.87 -9.69 0.41
C GLU A 131 -11.69 -10.85 1.01
N LEU A 132 -11.50 -11.14 2.31
CA LEU A 132 -12.27 -12.18 3.01
C LEU A 132 -13.74 -11.82 3.18
N GLU A 133 -14.06 -10.55 3.47
CA GLU A 133 -15.43 -10.05 3.51
C GLU A 133 -16.13 -10.23 2.17
N ARG A 134 -15.46 -9.87 1.07
CA ARG A 134 -16.01 -10.05 -0.28
C ARG A 134 -16.16 -11.52 -0.67
N VAL A 135 -15.24 -12.38 -0.23
CA VAL A 135 -15.36 -13.84 -0.37
C VAL A 135 -16.57 -14.37 0.40
N ALA A 136 -16.78 -13.87 1.62
CA ALA A 136 -17.91 -14.26 2.45
C ALA A 136 -19.25 -13.84 1.86
N GLU A 137 -19.35 -12.60 1.38
CA GLU A 137 -20.52 -12.07 0.68
C GLU A 137 -20.92 -12.96 -0.50
N VAL A 138 -19.99 -13.22 -1.42
CA VAL A 138 -20.24 -14.08 -2.59
C VAL A 138 -20.61 -15.51 -2.17
N TYR A 139 -19.98 -16.04 -1.11
CA TYR A 139 -20.26 -17.38 -0.61
C TYR A 139 -21.69 -17.49 -0.06
N GLU A 140 -22.11 -16.55 0.79
CA GLU A 140 -23.43 -16.53 1.42
C GLU A 140 -24.56 -16.30 0.39
N GLU A 141 -24.37 -15.38 -0.56
CA GLU A 141 -25.31 -15.16 -1.67
C GLU A 141 -25.59 -16.43 -2.48
N HIS A 142 -24.60 -17.31 -2.59
CA HIS A 142 -24.66 -18.54 -3.37
C HIS A 142 -24.80 -19.79 -2.51
N ALA A 143 -24.96 -19.66 -1.19
CA ALA A 143 -25.03 -20.80 -0.27
C ALA A 143 -26.22 -21.72 -0.60
N SER A 144 -27.35 -21.14 -1.00
CA SER A 144 -28.58 -21.86 -1.38
C SER A 144 -28.46 -22.67 -2.68
N THR A 145 -27.48 -22.37 -3.53
CA THR A 145 -27.28 -23.06 -4.82
C THR A 145 -26.50 -24.37 -4.71
N GLY A 146 -25.96 -24.67 -3.53
CA GLY A 146 -25.14 -25.86 -3.27
C GLY A 146 -23.72 -25.81 -3.88
N THR A 147 -23.33 -24.72 -4.55
CA THR A 147 -21.98 -24.55 -5.13
C THR A 147 -21.29 -23.22 -4.79
N PRO A 148 -21.35 -22.72 -3.54
CA PRO A 148 -20.87 -21.38 -3.18
C PRO A 148 -19.35 -21.19 -3.40
N THR A 149 -18.52 -22.21 -3.14
CA THR A 149 -17.08 -22.12 -3.41
C THR A 149 -16.76 -21.97 -4.91
N LYS A 150 -17.61 -22.51 -5.79
CA LYS A 150 -17.46 -22.37 -7.25
C LYS A 150 -17.87 -20.97 -7.71
N ALA A 151 -18.87 -20.37 -7.07
CA ALA A 151 -19.22 -18.97 -7.31
C ALA A 151 -18.07 -18.02 -6.92
N VAL A 152 -17.43 -18.24 -5.78
CA VAL A 152 -16.22 -17.51 -5.35
C VAL A 152 -15.08 -17.64 -6.37
N GLU A 153 -14.85 -18.86 -6.91
CA GLU A 153 -13.86 -19.09 -7.96
C GLU A 153 -14.13 -18.23 -9.21
N GLN A 154 -15.35 -18.29 -9.72
CA GLN A 154 -15.70 -17.66 -10.99
C GLN A 154 -15.86 -16.13 -10.89
N LEU A 155 -16.51 -15.64 -9.83
CA LEU A 155 -16.86 -14.23 -9.69
C LEU A 155 -15.67 -13.38 -9.22
N LEU A 156 -14.73 -13.96 -8.47
CA LEU A 156 -13.55 -13.25 -7.98
C LEU A 156 -12.26 -13.61 -8.76
N GLY A 157 -12.37 -14.44 -9.80
CA GLY A 157 -11.26 -14.76 -10.71
C GLY A 157 -10.15 -15.58 -10.08
N TYR A 158 -10.45 -16.36 -9.04
CA TYR A 158 -9.47 -17.21 -8.38
C TYR A 158 -9.31 -18.56 -9.08
N THR A 159 -8.16 -19.21 -8.86
CA THR A 159 -8.08 -20.66 -9.11
C THR A 159 -8.93 -21.40 -8.08
N ARG A 160 -9.46 -22.58 -8.43
CA ARG A 160 -10.20 -23.44 -7.50
C ARG A 160 -9.51 -23.64 -6.15
N ARG A 161 -8.17 -23.86 -6.15
CA ARG A 161 -7.38 -24.03 -4.92
C ARG A 161 -7.32 -22.76 -4.09
N THR A 162 -7.15 -21.60 -4.74
CA THR A 162 -7.15 -20.30 -4.07
C THR A 162 -8.53 -19.98 -3.48
N ALA A 163 -9.60 -20.21 -4.25
CA ALA A 163 -10.98 -20.00 -3.78
C ALA A 163 -11.30 -20.83 -2.54
N ALA A 164 -10.99 -22.13 -2.56
CA ALA A 164 -11.17 -23.01 -1.40
C ALA A 164 -10.38 -22.53 -0.17
N ARG A 165 -9.13 -22.11 -0.36
CA ARG A 165 -8.30 -21.55 0.72
C ARG A 165 -8.89 -20.27 1.29
N ARG A 166 -9.36 -19.34 0.45
CA ARG A 166 -9.95 -18.07 0.89
C ARG A 166 -11.27 -18.26 1.63
N VAL A 167 -12.13 -19.18 1.16
CA VAL A 167 -13.35 -19.57 1.88
C VAL A 167 -13.02 -20.13 3.26
N GLN A 168 -12.00 -21.00 3.36
CA GLN A 168 -11.57 -21.54 4.65
C GLN A 168 -11.08 -20.43 5.59
N GLN A 169 -10.30 -19.48 5.08
CA GLN A 169 -9.84 -18.32 5.86
C GLN A 169 -11.00 -17.41 6.30
N ALA A 170 -12.02 -17.20 5.46
CA ALA A 170 -13.21 -16.43 5.82
C ALA A 170 -14.07 -17.15 6.88
N LYS A 171 -14.14 -18.49 6.86
CA LYS A 171 -14.78 -19.30 7.92
C LYS A 171 -14.02 -19.20 9.25
N GLU A 172 -12.69 -19.34 9.20
CA GLU A 172 -11.83 -19.19 10.39
C GLU A 172 -11.93 -17.77 10.98
N ALA A 173 -12.18 -16.76 10.15
CA ALA A 173 -12.44 -15.39 10.57
C ALA A 173 -13.89 -15.14 11.05
N GLY A 174 -14.77 -16.13 11.03
CA GLY A 174 -16.18 -16.01 11.45
C GLY A 174 -17.07 -15.20 10.50
N LEU A 175 -16.62 -14.95 9.27
CA LEU A 175 -17.35 -14.15 8.26
C LEU A 175 -18.38 -14.97 7.47
N ILE A 176 -18.19 -16.30 7.40
CA ILE A 176 -19.13 -17.24 6.76
C ILE A 176 -19.73 -18.10 7.87
N ARG A 177 -21.06 -18.17 7.92
CA ARG A 177 -21.75 -19.06 8.86
C ARG A 177 -21.64 -20.50 8.34
N GLY A 178 -21.21 -21.41 9.19
CA GLY A 178 -21.14 -22.82 8.84
C GLY A 178 -22.55 -23.34 8.48
N PRO A 179 -22.67 -24.27 7.51
CA PRO A 179 -23.96 -24.91 7.25
C PRO A 179 -24.34 -25.77 8.46
N GLY A 180 -25.23 -25.27 9.33
CA GLY A 180 -25.76 -26.02 10.47
C GLY A 180 -26.09 -25.24 11.75
N GLU A 181 -25.75 -23.96 11.87
CA GLU A 181 -26.21 -23.13 12.99
C GLU A 181 -27.45 -22.33 12.58
N THR A 182 -28.60 -22.99 12.64
CA THR A 182 -29.91 -22.33 12.80
C THR A 182 -30.27 -22.37 14.27
N ASP A 183 -30.59 -21.21 14.85
CA ASP A 183 -31.49 -21.11 16.02
C ASP A 183 -32.85 -21.77 15.70
#